data_AF-A0A7C8LD35-F1
#
_entry.id   AF-A0A7C8LD35-F1
#
_cell.length_a   1.000
_cell.length_b   1.000
_cell.length_c   1.000
_cell.angle_alpha   90.00
_cell.angle_beta   90.00
_cell.angle_gamma   90.00
#
_symmetry.space_group_name_H-M   'P 1'
#
loop_
_entity.id
_entity.type
_entity.pdbx_description
1 polymer ?
#
loop_
_entity_poly.entity_id
_entity_poly.type
_entity_poly.pdbx_seq_one_letter_code
_entity_poly.pdbx_strand_id
1 'polypeptide(L)'
;MESDTMNNYILTLVVVNPGVGSKVLAEAKHIGVNGGTIFLGKGTTTNRLLEFLGFDEEKKEIVLLGSEDKYESILHETLTSKFHMDKPNQGIIITIPIKSIIGRITDIGSDVVRELKTGGNHDMQMEYEAVFTIVDRGLGHEVVDVASSAGARGATIINARGSGIHEDNKFFAMNIEPEKEIVMIIVPKEISDAVVKIIREKMKIDEPGKGIMFVMNVSKTSGLFREDTHK
;
A
#
# COMPACT_ATOMS: atom_id res chain seq x y z
N MET A 1 7.75 -9.85 33.88
CA MET A 1 7.02 -8.81 33.14
C MET A 1 7.54 -8.90 31.72
N GLU A 2 6.80 -9.59 30.86
CA GLU A 2 7.13 -9.72 29.45
C GLU A 2 7.09 -8.32 28.82
N SER A 3 8.16 -7.98 28.09
CA SER A 3 8.20 -6.81 27.24
C SER A 3 7.28 -7.05 26.05
N ASP A 4 6.08 -6.45 26.07
CA ASP A 4 5.22 -6.29 24.90
C ASP A 4 6.06 -5.70 23.76
N THR A 5 6.37 -6.53 22.77
CA THR A 5 7.16 -6.11 21.60
C THR A 5 6.21 -5.31 20.71
N MET A 6 6.41 -4.00 20.61
CA MET A 6 5.64 -3.17 19.67
C MET A 6 5.94 -3.64 18.24
N ASN A 7 5.00 -4.36 17.62
CA ASN A 7 5.08 -4.65 16.19
C ASN A 7 4.82 -3.34 15.43
N ASN A 8 5.89 -2.68 15.01
CA ASN A 8 5.77 -1.58 14.05
C ASN A 8 5.65 -2.16 12.65
N TYR A 9 4.72 -1.61 11.88
CA TYR A 9 4.55 -1.97 10.48
C TYR A 9 5.20 -0.93 9.58
N ILE A 10 5.74 -1.41 8.47
CA ILE A 10 6.33 -0.59 7.41
C ILE A 10 5.70 -0.91 6.06
N LEU A 11 5.66 0.12 5.21
CA LEU A 11 5.36 0.02 3.80
C LEU A 11 6.64 0.32 3.02
N THR A 12 7.18 -0.69 2.37
CA THR A 12 8.28 -0.53 1.41
C THR A 12 7.69 -0.28 0.02
N LEU A 13 8.04 0.86 -0.58
CA LEU A 13 7.63 1.24 -1.92
C LEU A 13 8.85 1.16 -2.84
N VAL A 14 8.68 0.42 -3.94
CA VAL A 14 9.75 0.17 -4.91
C VAL A 14 9.30 0.61 -6.30
N VAL A 15 9.95 1.61 -6.89
CA VAL A 15 9.72 2.08 -8.26
C VAL A 15 10.75 1.47 -9.19
N VAL A 16 10.30 0.76 -10.22
CA VAL A 16 11.16 0.05 -11.18
C VAL A 16 10.65 0.16 -12.61
N ASN A 17 11.47 -0.26 -13.56
CA ASN A 17 11.06 -0.37 -14.96
C ASN A 17 10.00 -1.48 -15.16
N PRO A 18 9.16 -1.40 -16.19
CA PRO A 18 8.12 -2.39 -16.45
C PRO A 18 8.68 -3.81 -16.58
N GLY A 19 7.97 -4.78 -16.02
CA GLY A 19 8.39 -6.19 -15.98
C GLY A 19 9.40 -6.54 -14.89
N VAL A 20 9.91 -5.55 -14.14
CA VAL A 20 10.80 -5.78 -12.99
C VAL A 20 9.98 -5.94 -11.70
N GLY A 21 8.79 -5.34 -11.60
CA GLY A 21 7.97 -5.37 -10.39
C GLY A 21 7.64 -6.80 -9.93
N SER A 22 7.33 -7.69 -10.86
CA SER A 22 7.08 -9.11 -10.57
C SER A 22 8.30 -9.83 -10.00
N LYS A 23 9.51 -9.43 -10.39
CA LYS A 23 10.77 -9.97 -9.86
C LYS A 23 11.05 -9.45 -8.45
N VAL A 24 10.78 -8.17 -8.20
CA VAL A 24 10.85 -7.56 -6.86
C VAL A 24 9.90 -8.30 -5.91
N LEU A 25 8.66 -8.54 -6.35
CA LEU A 25 7.66 -9.26 -5.57
C LEU A 25 8.06 -10.71 -5.27
N ALA A 26 8.61 -11.41 -6.26
CA ALA A 26 9.15 -12.76 -6.06
C ALA A 26 10.29 -12.77 -5.02
N GLU A 27 11.18 -11.79 -5.08
CA GLU A 27 12.28 -11.71 -4.11
C GLU A 27 11.81 -11.38 -2.70
N ALA A 28 10.87 -10.44 -2.56
CA ALA A 28 10.27 -10.11 -1.28
C ALA A 28 9.62 -11.36 -0.63
N LYS A 29 8.95 -12.20 -1.43
CA LYS A 29 8.40 -13.48 -0.97
C LYS A 29 9.48 -14.44 -0.45
N HIS A 30 10.63 -14.52 -1.11
CA HIS A 30 11.76 -15.35 -0.64
C HIS A 30 12.31 -14.90 0.72
N ILE A 31 12.23 -13.61 1.02
CA ILE A 31 12.65 -13.01 2.30
C ILE A 31 11.61 -13.25 3.43
N GLY A 32 10.38 -13.67 3.07
CA GLY A 32 9.28 -13.90 4.00
C GLY A 32 8.24 -12.77 4.04
N VAL A 33 8.28 -11.83 3.10
CA VAL A 33 7.23 -10.82 2.95
C VAL A 33 6.05 -11.44 2.22
N ASN A 34 4.91 -11.51 2.90
CA ASN A 34 3.72 -12.23 2.48
C ASN A 34 2.89 -11.49 1.43
N GLY A 35 3.47 -11.25 0.26
CA GLY A 35 2.80 -10.68 -0.91
C GLY A 35 3.08 -9.19 -1.11
N GLY A 36 2.32 -8.60 -2.03
CA GLY A 36 2.51 -7.21 -2.44
C GLY A 36 1.60 -6.83 -3.61
N THR A 37 1.52 -5.53 -3.87
CA THR A 37 0.67 -4.97 -4.91
C THR A 37 1.48 -4.09 -5.85
N ILE A 38 1.30 -4.27 -7.14
CA ILE A 38 1.98 -3.55 -8.21
C ILE A 38 0.95 -2.66 -8.91
N PHE A 39 1.25 -1.37 -9.07
CA PHE A 39 0.45 -0.48 -9.91
C PHE A 39 1.36 0.34 -10.83
N LEU A 40 0.77 0.96 -11.85
CA LEU A 40 1.53 1.65 -12.89
C LEU A 40 1.73 3.13 -12.53
N GLY A 41 2.95 3.61 -12.77
CA GLY A 41 3.31 5.02 -12.72
C GLY A 41 3.91 5.49 -14.05
N LYS A 42 4.20 6.79 -14.15
CA LYS A 42 4.93 7.40 -15.27
C LYS A 42 6.22 8.01 -14.75
N GLY A 43 7.34 7.65 -15.37
CA GLY A 43 8.64 8.26 -15.14
C GLY A 43 8.75 9.56 -15.92
N THR A 44 9.41 10.55 -15.32
CA THR A 44 9.56 11.90 -15.87
C THR A 44 11.01 12.25 -16.22
N THR A 45 11.92 11.26 -16.14
CA THR A 45 13.31 11.46 -16.51
C THR A 45 13.43 11.60 -18.02
N THR A 46 13.73 12.81 -18.47
CA THR A 46 13.85 13.17 -19.89
C THR A 46 15.00 12.43 -20.55
N ASN A 47 14.70 11.67 -21.61
CA ASN A 47 15.69 11.14 -22.53
C ASN A 47 15.50 11.83 -23.88
N ARG A 48 16.43 12.74 -24.24
CA ARG A 48 16.34 13.59 -25.44
C ARG A 48 16.09 12.80 -26.74
N LEU A 49 16.52 11.54 -26.82
CA LEU A 49 16.28 10.69 -27.99
C LEU A 49 14.84 10.15 -28.02
N LEU A 50 14.27 9.82 -26.86
CA LEU A 50 12.88 9.34 -26.74
C LEU A 50 11.89 10.49 -26.98
N GLU A 51 12.19 11.69 -26.50
CA GLU A 51 11.43 12.91 -26.83
C GLU A 51 11.39 13.16 -28.34
N PHE A 52 12.54 13.05 -29.01
CA PHE A 52 12.64 13.21 -30.47
C PHE A 52 11.80 12.17 -31.24
N LEU A 53 11.68 10.94 -30.71
CA LEU A 53 10.89 9.86 -31.29
C LEU A 53 9.40 9.89 -30.87
N GLY A 54 8.97 10.88 -30.08
CA GLY A 54 7.59 11.00 -29.60
C GLY A 54 7.22 10.04 -28.45
N PHE A 55 8.22 9.44 -27.80
CA PHE A 55 8.05 8.62 -26.60
C PHE A 55 8.34 9.47 -25.35
N ASP A 56 7.33 10.22 -24.90
CA ASP A 56 7.48 11.15 -23.75
C ASP A 56 7.22 10.49 -22.38
N GLU A 57 6.66 9.26 -22.37
CA GLU A 57 6.24 8.60 -21.14
C GLU A 57 6.90 7.24 -20.96
N GLU A 58 7.90 7.17 -20.07
CA GLU A 58 8.39 5.88 -19.59
C GLU A 58 7.43 5.34 -18.53
N LYS A 59 6.65 4.31 -18.87
CA LYS A 59 5.88 3.56 -17.88
C LYS A 59 6.82 3.02 -16.80
N LYS A 60 6.43 3.12 -15.53
CA LYS A 60 7.12 2.49 -14.39
C LYS A 60 6.14 1.57 -13.66
N GLU A 61 6.68 0.60 -12.95
CA GLU A 61 5.94 -0.22 -11.99
C GLU A 61 6.29 0.22 -10.57
N ILE A 62 5.26 0.40 -9.75
CA ILE A 62 5.37 0.74 -8.33
C ILE A 62 4.90 -0.46 -7.53
N VAL A 63 5.79 -1.05 -6.74
CA VAL A 63 5.52 -2.21 -5.88
C VAL A 63 5.34 -1.73 -4.45
N LEU A 64 4.22 -2.10 -3.82
CA LEU A 64 3.91 -1.89 -2.42
C LEU A 64 4.08 -3.20 -1.66
N LEU A 65 4.92 -3.17 -0.63
CA LEU A 65 5.22 -4.30 0.23
C LEU A 65 4.95 -3.89 1.69
N GLY A 66 3.91 -4.47 2.28
CA GLY A 66 3.60 -4.30 3.69
C GLY A 66 4.28 -5.39 4.54
N SER A 67 5.04 -5.02 5.56
CA SER A 67 5.71 -5.96 6.44
C SER A 67 5.88 -5.43 7.86
N GLU A 68 6.27 -6.31 8.78
CA GLU A 68 6.81 -5.90 10.07
C GLU A 68 8.17 -5.22 9.88
N ASP A 69 8.52 -4.30 10.79
CA ASP A 69 9.77 -3.54 10.82
C ASP A 69 11.04 -4.42 10.85
N LYS A 70 10.97 -5.61 11.44
CA LYS A 70 12.08 -6.59 11.45
C LYS A 70 12.60 -6.95 10.05
N TYR A 71 11.76 -6.79 9.01
CA TYR A 71 12.15 -7.06 7.63
C TYR A 71 12.81 -5.86 6.93
N GLU A 72 12.82 -4.67 7.54
CA GLU A 72 13.26 -3.43 6.89
C GLU A 72 14.65 -3.52 6.27
N SER A 73 15.67 -3.82 7.09
CA SER A 73 17.07 -3.84 6.63
C SER A 73 17.29 -4.93 5.58
N ILE A 74 16.84 -6.17 5.85
CA ILE A 74 17.04 -7.29 4.94
C ILE A 74 16.32 -7.07 3.60
N LEU A 75 15.11 -6.53 3.61
CA LEU A 75 14.36 -6.23 2.39
C LEU A 75 15.05 -5.12 1.59
N HIS A 76 15.43 -4.03 2.27
CA HIS A 76 16.08 -2.89 1.62
C HIS A 76 17.42 -3.27 0.99
N GLU A 77 18.30 -3.94 1.75
CA GLU A 77 19.63 -4.34 1.29
C GLU A 77 19.57 -5.36 0.17
N THR A 78 18.72 -6.39 0.31
CA THR A 78 18.60 -7.46 -0.70
C THR A 78 18.07 -6.92 -2.02
N LEU A 79 17.00 -6.11 -2.00
CA LEU A 79 16.43 -5.53 -3.21
C LEU A 79 17.40 -4.51 -3.85
N THR A 80 18.06 -3.68 -3.03
CA THR A 80 19.06 -2.71 -3.53
C THR A 80 20.18 -3.42 -4.25
N SER A 81 20.77 -4.45 -3.62
CA SER A 81 21.88 -5.21 -4.21
C SER A 81 21.45 -5.96 -5.48
N LYS A 82 20.34 -6.70 -5.41
CA LYS A 82 19.89 -7.57 -6.52
C LYS A 82 19.46 -6.79 -7.75
N PHE A 83 18.79 -5.66 -7.56
CA PHE A 83 18.30 -4.81 -8.65
C PHE A 83 19.21 -3.62 -8.94
N HIS A 84 20.38 -3.54 -8.29
CA HIS A 84 21.37 -2.48 -8.46
C HIS A 84 20.82 -1.06 -8.25
N MET A 85 19.91 -0.89 -7.28
CA MET A 85 19.23 0.39 -7.01
C MET A 85 20.14 1.45 -6.38
N ASP A 86 21.38 1.06 -6.03
CA ASP A 86 22.48 1.96 -5.67
C ASP A 86 23.01 2.76 -6.88
N LYS A 87 22.68 2.32 -8.11
CA LYS A 87 23.10 2.97 -9.35
C LYS A 87 21.99 3.88 -9.90
N PRO A 88 22.36 4.98 -10.59
CA PRO A 88 21.40 5.85 -11.25
C PRO A 88 20.48 5.08 -12.20
N ASN A 89 19.19 5.43 -12.21
CA ASN A 89 18.17 4.93 -13.13
C ASN A 89 17.86 3.40 -13.05
N GLN A 90 18.24 2.72 -11.97
CA GLN A 90 17.88 1.30 -11.77
C GLN A 90 16.61 1.09 -10.93
N GLY A 91 16.16 2.14 -10.24
CA GLY A 91 14.93 2.12 -9.45
C GLY A 91 15.04 3.03 -8.23
N ILE A 92 13.96 3.10 -7.47
CA ILE A 92 13.89 3.79 -6.19
C ILE A 92 13.30 2.81 -5.19
N ILE A 93 13.92 2.67 -4.03
CA ILE A 93 13.37 1.93 -2.89
C ILE A 93 13.28 2.87 -1.69
N ILE A 94 12.10 2.97 -1.10
CA ILE A 94 11.84 3.75 0.10
C ILE A 94 11.03 2.92 1.09
N THR A 95 11.24 3.18 2.37
CA THR A 95 10.47 2.57 3.45
C THR A 95 9.78 3.66 4.25
N ILE A 96 8.49 3.46 4.53
CA ILE A 96 7.67 4.41 5.26
C ILE A 96 7.00 3.64 6.42
N PRO A 97 7.13 4.08 7.68
CA PRO A 97 6.36 3.51 8.78
C PRO A 97 4.86 3.78 8.58
N ILE A 98 4.02 2.83 8.94
CA ILE A 98 2.56 2.93 8.80
C ILE A 98 1.87 2.55 10.11
N LYS A 99 0.64 3.06 10.31
CA LYS A 99 -0.10 2.93 11.58
C LYS A 99 -0.59 1.50 11.82
N SER A 100 -1.00 0.80 10.76
CA SER A 100 -1.44 -0.59 10.85
C SER A 100 -1.48 -1.24 9.48
N ILE A 101 -1.41 -2.57 9.46
CA ILE A 101 -1.75 -3.43 8.33
C ILE A 101 -2.81 -4.43 8.83
N ILE A 102 -3.82 -4.73 8.02
CA ILE A 102 -4.93 -5.64 8.30
C ILE A 102 -5.10 -6.56 7.08
N GLY A 103 -5.52 -7.81 7.29
CA GLY A 103 -5.73 -8.80 6.23
C GLY A 103 -4.52 -9.68 5.93
N ARG A 104 -3.59 -9.82 6.89
CA ARG A 104 -2.51 -10.82 6.82
C ARG A 104 -2.98 -12.14 7.44
N ILE A 105 -2.59 -13.27 6.84
CA ILE A 105 -2.91 -14.62 7.35
C ILE A 105 -2.46 -14.84 8.81
N THR A 106 -1.50 -14.04 9.29
CA THR A 106 -0.98 -14.13 10.66
C THR A 106 -1.89 -13.52 11.73
N ASP A 107 -2.94 -12.78 11.36
CA ASP A 107 -3.68 -11.92 12.30
C ASP A 107 -4.97 -12.60 12.83
N ILE A 108 -4.91 -13.91 13.11
CA ILE A 108 -5.99 -14.61 13.82
C ILE A 108 -5.89 -14.24 15.31
N GLY A 109 -6.48 -13.11 15.66
CA GLY A 109 -6.63 -12.63 17.03
C GLY A 109 -5.44 -11.83 17.54
N SER A 110 -5.73 -10.70 18.19
CA SER A 110 -4.79 -9.73 18.78
C SER A 110 -4.15 -8.78 17.74
N ASP A 111 -4.13 -7.45 17.86
CA ASP A 111 -4.56 -6.55 18.92
C ASP A 111 -4.91 -5.16 18.35
N VAL A 112 -5.81 -4.48 19.06
CA VAL A 112 -6.05 -3.04 19.16
C VAL A 112 -5.19 -2.16 18.24
N VAL A 113 -5.85 -1.34 17.40
CA VAL A 113 -5.28 -0.17 16.73
C VAL A 113 -4.69 0.76 17.80
N ARG A 114 -3.44 0.54 18.20
CA ARG A 114 -2.68 1.42 19.11
C ARG A 114 -1.92 2.43 18.28
N GLU A 115 -1.81 3.66 18.78
CA GLU A 115 -1.08 4.74 18.11
C GLU A 115 0.39 4.35 17.89
N LEU A 116 0.72 3.93 16.66
CA LEU A 116 2.11 3.77 16.25
C LEU A 116 2.71 5.14 15.94
N LYS A 117 3.99 5.30 16.28
CA LYS A 117 4.81 6.44 15.85
C LYS A 117 5.01 6.38 14.34
N THR A 118 4.07 6.97 13.60
CA THR A 118 4.22 7.16 12.16
C THR A 118 5.22 8.27 11.91
N GLY A 119 6.01 8.18 10.84
CA GLY A 119 7.00 9.18 10.48
C GLY A 119 6.37 10.57 10.31
N GLY A 120 6.99 11.59 10.90
CA GLY A 120 6.47 12.96 10.91
C GLY A 120 6.93 13.75 12.14
N ASN A 121 6.74 15.06 12.09
CA ASN A 121 6.99 15.93 13.24
C ASN A 121 6.00 15.58 14.35
N HIS A 122 6.48 15.02 15.46
CA HIS A 122 5.64 14.57 16.57
C HIS A 122 4.90 15.73 17.28
N ASP A 123 5.32 16.97 17.00
CA ASP A 123 4.70 18.19 17.52
C ASP A 123 3.50 18.67 16.69
N MET A 124 3.24 18.06 15.52
CA MET A 124 2.05 18.37 14.72
C MET A 124 0.95 17.35 15.01
N GLN A 125 -0.18 17.80 15.53
CA GLN A 125 -1.39 16.99 15.59
C GLN A 125 -1.85 16.70 14.15
N MET A 126 -1.74 15.44 13.74
CA MET A 126 -2.20 14.99 12.42
C MET A 126 -3.73 14.90 12.45
N GLU A 127 -4.41 15.81 11.75
CA GLU A 127 -5.88 15.87 11.71
C GLU A 127 -6.51 14.80 10.81
N TYR A 128 -5.75 14.22 9.89
CA TYR A 128 -6.25 13.28 8.88
C TYR A 128 -5.40 12.01 8.80
N GLU A 129 -6.06 10.92 8.42
CA GLU A 129 -5.43 9.65 8.06
C GLU A 129 -5.86 9.24 6.64
N ALA A 130 -4.98 8.55 5.94
CA ALA A 130 -5.25 7.92 4.66
C ALA A 130 -5.40 6.42 4.88
N VAL A 131 -6.58 5.89 4.58
CA VAL A 131 -6.90 4.46 4.60
C VAL A 131 -6.77 3.92 3.18
N PHE A 132 -5.86 2.97 3.00
CA PHE A 132 -5.67 2.26 1.75
C PHE A 132 -6.25 0.86 1.89
N THR A 133 -7.17 0.50 0.99
CA THR A 133 -7.76 -0.84 0.92
C THR A 133 -7.50 -1.44 -0.44
N ILE A 134 -6.87 -2.60 -0.48
CA ILE A 134 -6.54 -3.34 -1.70
C ILE A 134 -7.47 -4.55 -1.79
N VAL A 135 -8.25 -4.62 -2.85
CA VAL A 135 -9.25 -5.68 -3.09
C VAL A 135 -9.13 -6.21 -4.52
N ASP A 136 -9.81 -7.31 -4.81
CA ASP A 136 -9.98 -7.77 -6.20
C ASP A 136 -10.66 -6.72 -7.06
N ARG A 137 -10.27 -6.66 -8.33
CA ARG A 137 -10.87 -5.74 -9.30
C ARG A 137 -12.40 -5.90 -9.33
N GLY A 138 -13.11 -4.77 -9.34
CA GLY A 138 -14.57 -4.72 -9.33
C GLY A 138 -15.18 -4.57 -7.94
N LEU A 139 -14.42 -4.80 -6.86
CA LEU A 139 -14.87 -4.59 -5.48
C LEU A 139 -14.56 -3.19 -4.96
N GLY A 140 -13.80 -2.36 -5.69
CA GLY A 140 -13.40 -1.03 -5.22
C GLY A 140 -14.59 -0.13 -4.90
N HIS A 141 -15.65 -0.16 -5.69
CA HIS A 141 -16.87 0.61 -5.42
C HIS A 141 -17.59 0.15 -4.15
N GLU A 142 -17.61 -1.15 -3.85
CA GLU A 142 -18.22 -1.67 -2.63
C GLU A 142 -17.47 -1.18 -1.38
N VAL A 143 -16.13 -1.11 -1.44
CA VAL A 143 -15.31 -0.49 -0.39
C VAL A 143 -15.70 0.97 -0.18
N VAL A 144 -15.91 1.73 -1.27
CA VAL A 144 -16.33 3.14 -1.19
C VAL A 144 -17.69 3.28 -0.51
N ASP A 145 -18.68 2.48 -0.92
CA ASP A 145 -20.03 2.53 -0.36
C ASP A 145 -20.02 2.18 1.14
N VAL A 146 -19.27 1.15 1.53
CA VAL A 146 -19.08 0.75 2.92
C VAL A 146 -18.42 1.87 3.73
N ALA A 147 -17.35 2.46 3.22
CA ALA A 147 -16.65 3.56 3.90
C ALA A 147 -17.54 4.80 4.05
N SER A 148 -18.33 5.12 3.01
CA SER A 148 -19.26 6.26 3.04
C SER A 148 -20.36 6.09 4.09
N SER A 149 -20.79 4.86 4.38
CA SER A 149 -21.72 4.59 5.48
C SER A 149 -21.17 4.92 6.87
N ALA A 150 -19.84 5.04 7.02
CA ALA A 150 -19.15 5.51 8.23
C ALA A 150 -18.71 6.98 8.15
N GLY A 151 -19.17 7.73 7.15
CA GLY A 151 -18.92 9.17 7.01
C GLY A 151 -17.75 9.56 6.10
N ALA A 152 -17.13 8.61 5.38
CA ALA A 152 -16.15 8.93 4.36
C ALA A 152 -16.80 9.66 3.18
N ARG A 153 -16.20 10.79 2.76
CA ARG A 153 -16.81 11.71 1.79
C ARG A 153 -16.36 11.52 0.35
N GLY A 154 -15.27 10.78 0.14
CA GLY A 154 -14.70 10.56 -1.18
C GLY A 154 -13.56 9.55 -1.12
N ALA A 155 -13.26 8.98 -2.27
CA ALA A 155 -12.23 7.99 -2.44
C ALA A 155 -11.63 8.07 -3.84
N THR A 156 -10.41 7.57 -4.00
CA THR A 156 -9.75 7.37 -5.28
C THR A 156 -9.54 5.88 -5.50
N ILE A 157 -10.03 5.34 -6.62
CA ILE A 157 -9.81 3.95 -7.03
C ILE A 157 -8.67 3.92 -8.05
N ILE A 158 -7.66 3.09 -7.79
CA ILE A 158 -6.45 2.96 -8.60
C ILE A 158 -6.33 1.50 -9.07
N ASN A 159 -6.21 1.30 -10.39
CA ASN A 159 -5.99 -0.03 -10.95
C ASN A 159 -4.61 -0.56 -10.57
N ALA A 160 -4.56 -1.82 -10.16
CA ALA A 160 -3.35 -2.50 -9.73
C ALA A 160 -3.39 -3.97 -10.16
N ARG A 161 -2.31 -4.69 -9.85
CA ARG A 161 -2.22 -6.15 -9.90
C ARG A 161 -1.44 -6.64 -8.71
N GLY A 162 -1.81 -7.78 -8.15
CA GLY A 162 -1.26 -8.23 -6.87
C GLY A 162 -0.63 -9.60 -6.94
N SER A 163 0.02 -9.98 -5.85
CA SER A 163 0.21 -11.38 -5.51
C SER A 163 -0.06 -11.59 -4.02
N GLY A 164 -1.16 -12.30 -3.73
CA GLY A 164 -1.52 -12.83 -2.43
C GLY A 164 -0.97 -14.24 -2.20
N ILE A 165 -0.99 -14.68 -0.94
CA ILE A 165 -0.47 -15.99 -0.50
C ILE A 165 -1.29 -17.16 -1.08
N HIS A 166 -2.51 -16.89 -1.57
CA HIS A 166 -3.40 -17.85 -2.22
C HIS A 166 -3.40 -17.75 -3.76
N GLU A 167 -2.49 -16.96 -4.33
CA GLU A 167 -2.49 -16.65 -5.77
C GLU A 167 -1.39 -17.38 -6.53
N ASP A 168 -0.91 -18.51 -6.02
CA ASP A 168 0.01 -19.42 -6.71
C ASP A 168 -0.69 -20.21 -7.86
N ASN A 169 -1.60 -19.56 -8.57
CA ASN A 169 -2.22 -20.09 -9.78
C ASN A 169 -1.23 -20.00 -10.94
N LYS A 170 -0.34 -20.99 -11.03
CA LYS A 170 0.48 -21.22 -12.22
C LYS A 170 -0.41 -21.73 -13.33
N PHE A 171 -0.81 -20.87 -14.26
CA PHE A 171 -1.40 -21.28 -15.53
C PHE A 171 -0.24 -21.44 -16.52
N PHE A 172 -0.01 -22.66 -17.02
CA PHE A 172 1.09 -22.97 -17.95
C PHE A 172 2.49 -22.49 -17.49
N ALA A 173 2.83 -22.68 -16.21
CA ALA A 173 4.12 -22.25 -15.62
C ALA A 173 4.39 -20.73 -15.65
N MET A 174 3.39 -19.90 -15.96
CA MET A 174 3.45 -18.45 -15.83
C MET A 174 2.84 -18.03 -14.49
N ASN A 175 3.50 -17.10 -13.79
CA ASN A 175 2.93 -16.46 -12.61
C ASN A 175 1.83 -15.50 -13.07
N ILE A 176 0.58 -15.77 -12.71
CA ILE A 176 -0.53 -14.84 -12.93
C ILE A 176 -0.66 -13.96 -11.70
N GLU A 177 -0.44 -12.67 -11.88
CA GLU A 177 -0.75 -11.64 -10.90
C GLU A 177 -2.19 -11.16 -11.16
N PRO A 178 -3.17 -11.47 -10.29
CA PRO A 178 -4.55 -11.06 -10.52
C PRO A 178 -4.70 -9.55 -10.47
N GLU A 179 -5.70 -9.07 -11.19
CA GLU A 179 -6.06 -7.66 -11.20
C GLU A 179 -6.67 -7.24 -9.85
N LYS A 180 -6.20 -6.11 -9.35
CA LYS A 180 -6.60 -5.53 -8.07
C LYS A 180 -7.06 -4.09 -8.25
N GLU A 181 -7.76 -3.58 -7.26
CA GLU A 181 -8.07 -2.16 -7.10
C GLU A 181 -7.55 -1.70 -5.74
N ILE A 182 -6.83 -0.57 -5.72
CA ILE A 182 -6.45 0.13 -4.50
C ILE A 182 -7.44 1.28 -4.31
N VAL A 183 -8.15 1.28 -3.19
CA VAL A 183 -9.05 2.35 -2.78
C VAL A 183 -8.35 3.19 -1.72
N MET A 184 -8.07 4.45 -2.04
CA MET A 184 -7.49 5.44 -1.13
C MET A 184 -8.57 6.37 -0.61
N ILE A 185 -8.70 6.46 0.72
CA ILE A 185 -9.72 7.25 1.40
C ILE A 185 -9.01 8.17 2.41
N ILE A 186 -9.23 9.48 2.32
CA ILE A 186 -8.68 10.45 3.29
C ILE A 186 -9.81 10.88 4.22
N VAL A 187 -9.62 10.68 5.52
CA VAL A 187 -10.64 10.94 6.55
C VAL A 187 -10.06 11.66 7.77
N PRO A 188 -10.87 12.47 8.46
CA PRO A 188 -10.49 12.99 9.78
C PRO A 188 -10.12 11.84 10.72
N LYS A 189 -9.08 12.04 11.54
CA LYS A 189 -8.57 11.03 12.46
C LYS A 189 -9.67 10.49 13.38
N GLU A 190 -10.64 11.33 13.74
CA GLU A 190 -11.77 11.00 14.63
C GLU A 190 -12.70 9.91 14.07
N ILE A 191 -12.81 9.78 12.74
CA ILE A 191 -13.67 8.76 12.11
C ILE A 191 -12.86 7.62 11.47
N SER A 192 -11.54 7.73 11.42
CA SER A 192 -10.66 6.76 10.77
C SER A 192 -10.87 5.34 11.28
N ASP A 193 -10.86 5.15 12.61
CA ASP A 193 -11.04 3.83 13.21
C ASP A 193 -12.42 3.22 12.91
N ALA A 194 -13.46 4.06 12.81
CA ALA A 194 -14.81 3.61 12.43
C ALA A 194 -14.87 3.15 10.96
N VAL A 195 -14.23 3.90 10.05
CA VAL A 195 -14.10 3.55 8.64
C VAL A 195 -13.31 2.25 8.46
N VAL A 196 -12.17 2.13 9.13
CA VAL A 196 -11.35 0.89 9.13
C VAL A 196 -12.18 -0.29 9.61
N LYS A 197 -12.88 -0.15 10.75
CA LYS A 197 -13.69 -1.23 11.31
C LYS A 197 -14.78 -1.70 10.35
N ILE A 198 -15.55 -0.78 9.77
CA ILE A 198 -16.67 -1.17 8.90
C ILE A 198 -16.19 -1.81 7.59
N ILE A 199 -15.09 -1.32 7.00
CA ILE A 199 -14.47 -1.94 5.82
C ILE A 199 -13.99 -3.34 6.16
N ARG A 200 -13.24 -3.48 7.27
CA ARG A 200 -12.72 -4.77 7.76
C ARG A 200 -13.83 -5.80 7.91
N GLU A 201 -14.94 -5.44 8.55
CA GLU A 201 -16.07 -6.33 8.81
C GLU A 201 -16.88 -6.67 7.54
N LYS A 202 -17.24 -5.67 6.73
CA LYS A 202 -18.12 -5.86 5.57
C LYS A 202 -17.41 -6.51 4.39
N MET A 203 -16.17 -6.11 4.14
CA MET A 203 -15.33 -6.68 3.07
C MET A 203 -14.60 -7.94 3.53
N LYS A 204 -14.70 -8.28 4.82
CA LYS A 204 -14.10 -9.48 5.42
C LYS A 204 -12.59 -9.54 5.21
N ILE A 205 -11.91 -8.41 5.39
CA ILE A 205 -10.48 -8.24 5.04
C ILE A 205 -9.57 -9.26 5.76
N ASP A 206 -9.94 -9.72 6.96
CA ASP A 206 -9.19 -10.75 7.70
C ASP A 206 -9.33 -12.15 7.10
N GLU A 207 -10.34 -12.40 6.26
CA GLU A 207 -10.47 -13.68 5.57
C GLU A 207 -9.39 -13.79 4.49
N PRO A 208 -8.72 -14.94 4.36
CA PRO A 208 -7.64 -15.08 3.39
C PRO A 208 -8.08 -14.77 1.96
N GLY A 209 -7.32 -13.88 1.30
CA GLY A 209 -7.56 -13.50 -0.10
C GLY A 209 -8.66 -12.44 -0.30
N LYS A 210 -9.30 -11.91 0.76
CA LYS A 210 -10.33 -10.88 0.63
C LYS A 210 -9.80 -9.46 0.50
N GLY A 211 -8.53 -9.24 0.80
CA GLY A 211 -7.87 -7.96 0.59
C GLY A 211 -6.80 -7.69 1.63
N ILE A 212 -6.19 -6.51 1.53
CA ILE A 212 -5.24 -5.98 2.51
C ILE A 212 -5.64 -4.54 2.76
N MET A 213 -5.60 -4.08 4.01
CA MET A 213 -5.85 -2.69 4.36
C MET A 213 -4.71 -2.15 5.21
N PHE A 214 -4.31 -0.91 4.99
CA PHE A 214 -3.34 -0.23 5.84
C PHE A 214 -3.64 1.25 5.98
N VAL A 215 -3.13 1.86 7.05
CA VAL A 215 -3.42 3.25 7.42
C VAL A 215 -2.14 4.05 7.54
N MET A 216 -2.15 5.27 7.00
CA MET A 216 -1.03 6.21 7.03
C MET A 216 -1.47 7.56 7.62
N ASN A 217 -0.63 8.18 8.45
CA ASN A 217 -0.87 9.54 8.92
C ASN A 217 -0.69 10.55 7.77
N VAL A 218 -1.55 11.56 7.73
CA VAL A 218 -1.46 12.65 6.74
C VAL A 218 -1.03 13.93 7.44
N SER A 219 0.09 14.49 7.00
CA SER A 219 0.69 15.69 7.61
C SER A 219 -0.04 16.99 7.28
N LYS A 220 -0.58 17.10 6.07
CA LYS A 220 -1.29 18.29 5.60
C LYS A 220 -2.22 17.92 4.46
N THR A 221 -3.40 18.54 4.44
CA THR A 221 -4.39 18.38 3.37
C THR A 221 -4.82 19.74 2.83
N SER A 222 -5.26 19.79 1.58
CA SER A 222 -5.92 20.96 0.97
C SER A 222 -6.90 20.46 -0.08
N GLY A 223 -8.02 21.18 -0.30
CA GLY A 223 -9.02 20.81 -1.31
C GLY A 223 -9.96 19.65 -0.92
N LEU A 224 -9.93 19.18 0.33
CA LEU A 224 -10.92 18.22 0.81
C LEU A 224 -12.30 18.88 0.89
N PHE A 225 -13.33 18.13 0.50
CA PHE A 225 -14.72 18.58 0.59
C PHE A 225 -15.13 18.72 2.07
N ARG A 226 -15.42 19.95 2.50
CA ARG A 226 -16.00 20.27 3.81
C ARG A 226 -17.44 20.72 3.59
N GLU A 227 -18.35 20.26 4.44
CA GLU A 227 -19.70 20.83 4.45
C GLU A 227 -19.56 22.19 5.11
N ASP A 228 -19.86 23.25 4.36
CA ASP A 228 -19.93 24.58 4.92
C ASP A 228 -21.11 24.62 5.91
N THR A 229 -20.83 24.55 7.22
CA THR A 229 -21.85 24.71 8.27
C THR A 229 -22.37 26.15 8.39
N HIS A 230 -22.06 27.02 7.44
CA HIS A 230 -22.50 28.42 7.40
C HIS A 230 -22.89 28.85 5.99
N LYS A 231 -24.11 28.49 5.58
CA LYS A 231 -24.92 29.28 4.64
C LYS A 231 -26.35 29.36 5.16
#